data_AF-A0A9P4QYQ8-F1
#
_entry.id   AF-A0A9P4QYQ8-F1
#
_cell.length_a   1.000
_cell.length_b   1.000
_cell.length_c   1.000
_cell.angle_alpha   90.00
_cell.angle_beta   90.00
_cell.angle_gamma   90.00
#
_symmetry.space_group_name_H-M   'P 1'
#
loop_
_entity.id
_entity.type
_entity.pdbx_description
1 polymer ?
#
loop_
_entity_poly.entity_id
_entity_poly.type
_entity_poly.pdbx_seq_one_letter_code
_entity_poly.pdbx_strand_id
1 'polypeptide(L)' 'MSNHIPLTFKLWKPHGLLDMSFSEVVDSDSAYVYVITMEWKDVGSWEAALKNEASKQLEDDVKNFTNAKPIFVPGKLLG' A
#
# COMPACT_ATOMS: atom_id res chain seq x y z
N MET A 1 3.15 -10.17 -6.44
CA MET A 1 3.93 -9.03 -5.89
C MET A 1 4.75 -8.28 -6.92
N SER A 2 5.41 -8.95 -7.87
CA SER A 2 6.19 -8.31 -8.95
C SER A 2 5.40 -7.38 -9.87
N ASN A 3 4.07 -7.54 -9.96
CA ASN A 3 3.20 -6.64 -10.74
C ASN A 3 2.43 -5.65 -9.86
N HIS A 4 1.90 -6.11 -8.72
CA HIS A 4 1.08 -5.28 -7.81
C HIS A 4 1.85 -4.11 -7.20
N ILE A 5 3.08 -4.35 -6.73
CA ILE A 5 3.90 -3.32 -6.04
C ILE A 5 4.32 -2.22 -7.04
N PRO A 6 4.90 -2.53 -8.21
CA PRO A 6 5.21 -1.49 -9.20
C PRO A 6 3.97 -0.74 -9.72
N LEU A 7 2.83 -1.43 -9.89
CA LEU A 7 1.58 -0.80 -10.29
C LEU A 7 1.08 0.20 -9.24
N THR A 8 1.10 -0.20 -7.97
CA THR A 8 0.74 0.67 -6.83
C THR A 8 1.61 1.92 -6.84
N PHE A 9 2.94 1.76 -6.93
CA PHE A 9 3.86 2.89 -6.99
C PHE A 9 3.54 3.83 -8.15
N LYS A 10 3.34 3.28 -9.36
CA LYS A 10 3.04 4.07 -10.56
C LYS A 10 1.75 4.88 -10.43
N LEU A 11 0.71 4.28 -9.87
CA LEU A 11 -0.61 4.93 -9.74
C LEU A 11 -0.65 5.94 -8.60
N TRP A 12 0.06 5.69 -7.50
CA TRP A 12 -0.02 6.51 -6.30
C TRP A 12 1.07 7.59 -6.20
N LYS A 13 2.19 7.46 -6.92
CA LYS A 13 3.24 8.48 -7.00
C LYS A 13 2.72 9.87 -7.41
N PRO A 14 1.86 10.02 -8.44
CA PRO A 14 1.27 11.32 -8.78
C PRO A 14 0.41 11.95 -7.67
N HIS A 15 -0.07 11.14 -6.73
CA HIS A 15 -0.89 11.58 -5.60
C HIS A 15 -0.10 11.93 -4.35
N GLY A 16 1.24 11.83 -4.38
CA GLY A 16 2.10 12.21 -3.27
C GLY A 16 2.72 11.04 -2.51
N LEU A 17 2.71 9.82 -3.05
CA LEU A 17 3.57 8.73 -2.56
C LEU A 17 5.03 9.08 -2.85
N LEU A 18 5.85 9.12 -1.80
CA LEU A 18 7.26 9.48 -1.83
C LEU A 18 8.13 8.24 -1.94
N ASP A 19 7.87 7.26 -1.08
CA ASP A 19 8.61 5.99 -1.03
C ASP A 19 7.69 4.82 -0.68
N MET A 20 8.09 3.62 -1.07
CA MET A 20 7.38 2.39 -0.73
C MET A 20 8.35 1.21 -0.57
N SER A 21 8.22 0.49 0.53
CA SER A 21 8.92 -0.76 0.77
C SER A 21 7.95 -1.92 1.05
N PHE A 22 8.40 -3.12 0.72
CA PHE A 22 7.65 -4.36 0.89
C PHE A 22 8.49 -5.33 1.71
N SER A 23 7.90 -5.89 2.76
CA SER A 23 8.56 -6.85 3.65
C SER A 23 7.68 -8.06 3.86
N GLU A 24 8.29 -9.25 3.84
CA GLU A 24 7.67 -10.48 4.34
C GLU A 24 7.80 -10.52 5.87
N VAL A 25 6.75 -10.96 6.55
CA VAL A 25 6.78 -11.12 7.99
C VAL A 25 7.46 -12.44 8.33
N VAL A 26 8.52 -12.38 9.14
CA VAL A 26 9.33 -13.56 9.51
C VAL A 26 8.81 -14.30 10.73
N ASP A 27 7.94 -13.66 11.53
CA ASP A 27 7.32 -14.26 12.70
C ASP A 27 6.16 -15.18 12.27
N SER A 28 6.29 -16.47 12.53
CA SER A 28 5.29 -17.47 12.16
C SER A 28 3.98 -17.35 12.94
N ASP A 29 3.99 -16.70 14.10
CA ASP A 29 2.80 -16.51 14.94
C ASP A 29 2.06 -15.19 14.62
N SER A 30 2.60 -14.38 13.70
CA SER A 30 1.99 -13.14 13.25
C SER A 30 0.67 -13.40 12.52
N ALA A 31 -0.32 -12.52 12.77
CA ALA A 31 -1.56 -12.49 12.00
C ALA A 31 -1.39 -11.93 10.57
N TYR A 32 -0.21 -11.39 10.24
CA TYR A 32 0.11 -10.77 8.95
C TYR A 32 1.23 -11.55 8.25
N VAL A 33 1.09 -11.70 6.92
CA VAL A 33 2.08 -12.36 6.06
C VAL A 33 3.04 -11.34 5.41
N TYR A 34 2.55 -10.15 5.10
CA TYR A 34 3.31 -9.09 4.45
C TYR A 34 3.03 -7.74 5.08
N VAL A 35 4.03 -6.86 5.07
CA VAL A 35 3.92 -5.46 5.49
C VAL A 35 4.37 -4.58 4.33
N ILE A 36 3.57 -3.56 4.03
CA ILE A 36 3.90 -2.53 3.05
C ILE A 36 4.02 -1.21 3.80
N THR A 37 5.20 -0.61 3.77
CA THR A 37 5.43 0.72 4.33
C THR A 37 5.40 1.72 3.19
N MET A 38 4.63 2.79 3.36
CA MET A 38 4.46 3.82 2.35
C MET A 38 4.67 5.18 2.99
N GLU A 39 5.57 5.96 2.43
CA GLU A 39 5.79 7.34 2.83
C GLU A 39 5.00 8.27 1.92
N TRP A 40 4.24 9.17 2.52
CA TRP A 40 3.37 10.10 1.80
C TRP A 40 3.71 11.53 2.18
N LYS A 41 3.53 12.44 1.21
CA LYS A 41 3.69 13.88 1.43
C LYS A 41 2.84 14.38 2.61
N ASP A 42 1.59 13.93 2.68
CA ASP A 42 0.67 14.17 3.77
C ASP A 42 -0.48 13.14 3.74
N VAL A 43 -1.28 13.11 4.81
CA VAL A 43 -2.43 12.19 4.92
C VAL A 43 -3.51 12.50 3.87
N GLY A 44 -3.69 13.76 3.47
CA GLY A 44 -4.68 14.15 2.46
C GLY A 44 -4.33 13.59 1.08
N SER A 45 -3.05 13.58 0.72
CA SER A 45 -2.49 12.91 -0.44
C SER A 45 -2.82 11.42 -0.48
N TRP A 46 -2.66 10.72 0.64
CA TRP A 46 -3.00 9.30 0.76
C TRP A 46 -4.51 9.05 0.63
N GLU A 47 -5.35 9.84 1.30
CA GLU A 47 -6.81 9.73 1.19
C GLU A 47 -7.31 9.98 -0.23
N ALA A 48 -6.72 10.95 -0.93
CA ALA A 48 -7.05 11.24 -2.32
C ALA A 48 -6.64 10.08 -3.25
N ALA A 49 -5.48 9.47 -3.01
CA ALA A 49 -5.05 8.29 -3.75
C ALA A 49 -6.04 7.13 -3.55
N LEU A 50 -6.44 6.83 -2.32
CA LEU A 50 -7.40 5.76 -2.02
C LEU A 50 -8.76 5.94 -2.71
N LYS A 51 -9.23 7.18 -2.84
CA LYS A 51 -10.51 7.52 -3.48
C LYS A 51 -10.43 7.60 -5.01
N ASN A 52 -9.23 7.58 -5.58
CA ASN A 52 -9.04 7.65 -7.03
C ASN A 52 -9.58 6.38 -7.69
N GLU A 53 -10.23 6.52 -8.85
CA GLU A 53 -10.70 5.38 -9.65
C GLU A 53 -9.58 4.42 -10.05
N ALA A 54 -8.34 4.91 -10.22
CA ALA A 54 -7.16 4.09 -10.42
C ALA A 54 -6.90 3.11 -9.25
N SER A 55 -7.34 3.42 -8.03
CA SER A 55 -7.25 2.51 -6.89
C SER A 55 -8.24 1.35 -6.97
N LYS A 56 -9.31 1.44 -7.79
CA LYS A 56 -10.16 0.29 -8.11
C LYS A 56 -9.38 -0.79 -8.87
N GLN A 57 -8.48 -0.37 -9.77
CA GLN A 57 -7.59 -1.31 -10.48
C GLN A 57 -6.68 -2.06 -9.51
N LEU A 58 -6.21 -1.40 -8.45
CA LEU A 58 -5.42 -2.05 -7.39
C LEU A 58 -6.26 -3.02 -6.57
N GLU A 59 -7.48 -2.65 -6.20
CA GLU A 59 -8.39 -3.52 -5.45
C GLU A 59 -8.74 -4.80 -6.22
N ASP A 60 -8.99 -4.69 -7.52
CA ASP A 60 -9.23 -5.86 -8.37
C ASP A 60 -7.98 -6.73 -8.55
N ASP A 61 -6.80 -6.11 -8.58
CA ASP A 61 -5.53 -6.84 -8.67
C ASP A 61 -5.17 -7.56 -7.35
N VAL A 62 -5.53 -7.04 -6.18
CA VAL A 62 -5.31 -7.69 -4.87
C VAL A 62 -5.89 -9.10 -4.84
N LYS A 63 -7.08 -9.31 -5.43
CA LYS A 63 -7.77 -10.61 -5.48
C LYS A 63 -6.95 -11.70 -6.18
N ASN A 64 -6.00 -11.33 -7.04
CA ASN A 64 -5.11 -12.27 -7.71
C ASN A 64 -3.99 -12.79 -6.81
N PHE A 65 -3.74 -12.14 -5.65
CA PHE A 65 -2.63 -12.48 -4.75
C PHE A 65 -3.10 -12.94 -3.38
N THR A 66 -4.25 -12.45 -2.92
CA THR A 66 -4.76 -12.77 -1.59
C THR A 66 -6.28 -12.57 -1.52
N ASN A 67 -6.92 -13.31 -0.61
CA ASN A 67 -8.30 -13.09 -0.18
C ASN A 67 -8.38 -12.25 1.11
N ALA A 68 -7.24 -11.93 1.73
CA ALA A 68 -7.18 -11.08 2.92
C ALA A 68 -7.35 -9.60 2.53
N LYS A 69 -8.01 -8.83 3.39
CA LYS A 69 -8.12 -7.38 3.24
C LYS A 69 -6.94 -6.70 3.92
N PRO A 70 -6.33 -5.68 3.30
CA PRO A 70 -5.28 -4.91 3.96
C PRO A 70 -5.84 -4.13 5.15
N ILE A 71 -5.04 -3.99 6.20
CA ILE A 71 -5.30 -3.06 7.30
C ILE A 71 -4.37 -1.87 7.10
N PHE A 72 -4.94 -0.67 6.98
CA PHE A 72 -4.18 0.56 6.87
C PHE A 72 -4.00 1.21 8.24
N VAL A 73 -2.76 1.54 8.58
CA VAL A 73 -2.40 2.21 9.84
C VAL A 73 -1.70 3.53 9.52
N PRO A 74 -2.44 4.65 9.34
CA PRO A 74 -1.82 5.94 9.06
C PRO A 74 -1.09 6.47 10.31
N GLY A 75 0.17 6.88 10.11
CA GLY A 75 1.02 7.43 11.17
C GLY A 75 1.78 8.67 10.69
N LYS A 76 2.28 9.47 11.64
CA LYS A 76 3.18 10.58 11.35
C LYS A 76 4.62 10.15 11.60
N LEU A 77 5.51 10.39 10.64
CA LEU A 77 6.95 10.25 10.85
C LEU A 77 7.40 11.35 11.83
N LEU A 78 8.09 10.97 12.90
CA LEU A 78 8.56 11.90 13.95
C LEU A 78 10.04 12.29 13.82
N GLY A 79 10.77 11.66 12.90
CA GLY A 79 12.21 11.84 12.67
C GLY A 79 12.80 10.68 11.91
#